data_AF-A0A3A9IHC6-F1
#
_entry.id   AF-A0A3A9IHC6-F1
#
_cell.length_a   1.000
_cell.length_b   1.000
_cell.length_c   1.000
_cell.angle_alpha   90.00
_cell.angle_beta   90.00
_cell.angle_gamma   90.00
#
_symmetry.space_group_name_H-M   'P 1'
#
loop_
_entity.id
_entity.type
_entity.pdbx_description
1 polymer ?
#
loop_
_entity_poly.entity_id
_entity_poly.type
_entity_poly.pdbx_seq_one_letter_code
_entity_poly.pdbx_strand_id
1 'polypeptide(L)'
;MRLPNPYALEETLGKLRHGLAAVSNEEALALLEKTVTKARDDEGYAKQFEEALLRGSTIEIRECLSYFGDYFERSRDAPPYYPHHDAVNGIDCALYAMLFALAHPEAEQTHE
;
A
#
# COMPACT_ATOMS: atom_id res chain seq x y z
N MET A 1 -14.08 -3.44 -1.75
CA MET A 1 -14.23 -4.20 -0.48
C MET A 1 -13.49 -3.42 0.60
N ARG A 2 -14.09 -3.17 1.76
CA ARG A 2 -13.48 -2.42 2.86
C ARG A 2 -13.28 -3.39 4.02
N LEU A 3 -12.05 -3.84 4.21
CA LEU A 3 -11.67 -4.67 5.35
C LEU A 3 -11.28 -3.74 6.51
N PRO A 4 -11.76 -4.00 7.74
CA PRO A 4 -11.36 -3.19 8.89
C PRO A 4 -9.87 -3.42 9.18
N ASN A 5 -9.11 -2.33 9.29
CA ASN A 5 -7.74 -2.38 9.76
C ASN A 5 -7.72 -2.13 11.28
N PRO A 6 -7.43 -3.15 12.11
CA PRO A 6 -7.41 -2.99 13.56
C PRO A 6 -6.10 -2.39 14.08
N TYR A 7 -5.07 -2.32 13.24
CA TYR A 7 -3.74 -1.92 13.64
C TYR A 7 -3.65 -0.40 13.76
N ALA A 8 -2.75 0.08 14.61
CA ALA A 8 -2.36 1.48 14.61
C ALA A 8 -1.63 1.84 13.30
N LEU A 9 -1.51 3.14 12.99
CA LEU A 9 -0.82 3.61 11.78
C LEU A 9 0.61 3.06 11.68
N GLU A 10 1.41 3.22 12.73
CA GLU A 10 2.81 2.76 12.73
C GLU A 10 2.92 1.23 12.57
N GLU A 11 1.99 0.48 13.17
CA GLU A 11 1.95 -0.97 13.02
C GLU A 11 1.54 -1.38 11.60
N THR A 12 0.56 -0.69 11.00
CA THR A 12 0.16 -0.88 9.60
C THR A 12 1.34 -0.64 8.67
N LEU A 13 2.04 0.48 8.84
CA LEU A 13 3.22 0.82 8.03
C LEU A 13 4.35 -0.21 8.22
N GLY A 14 4.58 -0.67 9.46
CA GLY A 14 5.56 -1.72 9.76
C GLY A 14 5.25 -3.04 9.06
N LYS A 15 3.98 -3.48 9.08
CA LYS A 15 3.53 -4.70 8.40
C LYS A 15 3.59 -4.57 6.88
N LEU A 16 3.24 -3.41 6.32
CA LEU A 16 3.39 -3.14 4.89
C LEU A 16 4.85 -3.23 4.45
N ARG A 17 5.78 -2.59 5.18
CA ARG A 17 7.22 -2.70 4.92
C ARG A 17 7.68 -4.15 4.94
N HIS A 18 7.26 -4.91 5.95
CA HIS A 18 7.62 -6.32 6.07
C HIS A 18 7.08 -7.15 4.89
N GLY A 19 5.81 -7.00 4.54
CA GLY A 19 5.18 -7.73 3.44
C GLY A 19 5.81 -7.43 2.08
N LEU A 20 6.09 -6.15 1.80
CA LEU A 20 6.75 -5.74 0.55
C LEU A 20 8.20 -6.22 0.47
N ALA A 21 8.94 -6.18 1.59
CA ALA A 21 10.30 -6.70 1.66
C ALA A 21 10.36 -8.23 1.48
N ALA A 22 9.38 -8.97 2.03
CA ALA A 22 9.32 -10.43 1.88
C ALA A 22 9.21 -10.89 0.42
N VAL A 23 8.63 -10.06 -0.46
CA VAL A 23 8.50 -10.33 -1.89
C VAL A 23 9.50 -9.54 -2.75
N SER A 24 10.49 -8.89 -2.13
CA SER A 24 11.51 -8.07 -2.82
C SER A 24 10.91 -6.98 -3.75
N ASN A 25 9.77 -6.38 -3.36
CA ASN A 25 9.14 -5.33 -4.16
C ASN A 25 9.71 -3.95 -3.79
N GLU A 26 10.91 -3.66 -4.30
CA GLU A 26 11.69 -2.46 -3.99
C GLU A 26 10.99 -1.16 -4.41
N GLU A 27 10.29 -1.16 -5.55
CA GLU A 27 9.59 0.03 -6.06
C GLU A 27 8.39 0.40 -5.19
N ALA A 28 7.63 -0.60 -4.72
CA ALA A 28 6.54 -0.37 -3.76
C ALA A 28 7.06 0.10 -2.40
N LEU A 29 8.18 -0.44 -1.92
CA LEU A 29 8.84 0.04 -0.69
C LEU A 29 9.29 1.50 -0.85
N ALA A 30 9.96 1.82 -1.96
CA ALA A 30 10.42 3.17 -2.23
C ALA A 30 9.25 4.16 -2.33
N LEU A 31 8.14 3.75 -2.95
CA LEU A 31 6.93 4.56 -2.98
C LEU A 31 6.37 4.76 -1.57
N LEU A 32 6.23 3.70 -0.77
CA LEU A 32 5.74 3.78 0.61
C LEU A 32 6.56 4.75 1.47
N GLU A 33 7.90 4.72 1.37
CA GLU A 33 8.75 5.65 2.13
C GLU A 33 8.61 7.10 1.66
N LYS A 34 8.34 7.35 0.37
CA LYS A 34 8.00 8.69 -0.12
C LYS A 34 6.69 9.18 0.49
N THR A 35 5.67 8.33 0.55
CA THR A 35 4.38 8.59 1.20
C THR A 35 4.58 8.97 2.67
N VAL A 36 5.35 8.16 3.41
CA VAL A 36 5.66 8.41 4.83
C VAL A 36 6.46 9.69 5.03
N THR A 37 7.43 9.98 4.16
CA THR A 37 8.21 11.21 4.22
C THR A 37 7.31 12.43 3.99
N LYS A 38 6.45 12.39 2.96
CA LYS A 38 5.49 13.48 2.71
C LYS A 38 4.53 13.67 3.89
N ALA A 39 4.04 12.60 4.51
CA ALA A 39 3.18 12.69 5.69
C ALA A 39 3.88 13.31 6.91
N ARG A 40 5.22 13.26 6.99
CA ARG A 40 5.96 13.98 8.04
C ARG A 40 6.03 15.47 7.78
N ASP A 41 6.07 15.87 6.51
CA ASP A 41 6.25 17.26 6.09
C ASP A 41 4.92 18.01 5.88
N ASP A 42 3.82 17.30 5.69
CA ASP A 42 2.50 17.84 5.33
C ASP A 42 1.40 17.22 6.20
N GLU A 43 0.92 17.98 7.20
CA GLU A 43 -0.11 17.53 8.16
C GLU A 43 -1.46 17.20 7.48
N GLY A 44 -1.83 17.93 6.42
CA GLY A 44 -3.07 17.69 5.69
C GLY A 44 -3.01 16.36 4.97
N TYR A 45 -1.90 16.10 4.28
CA TYR A 45 -1.62 14.82 3.68
C TYR A 45 -1.52 13.69 4.72
N ALA A 46 -0.89 13.94 5.87
CA ALA A 46 -0.76 12.96 6.93
C ALA A 46 -2.11 12.43 7.40
N LYS A 47 -3.07 13.33 7.66
CA LYS A 47 -4.43 12.97 8.08
C LYS A 47 -5.15 12.18 6.99
N GLN A 48 -5.07 12.63 5.74
CA GLN A 48 -5.66 11.92 4.61
C GLN A 48 -5.08 10.51 4.45
N PHE A 49 -3.75 10.39 4.54
CA PHE A 49 -3.05 9.12 4.38
C PHE A 49 -3.35 8.14 5.52
N GLU A 50 -3.40 8.63 6.77
CA GLU A 50 -3.81 7.83 7.92
C GLU A 50 -5.25 7.34 7.77
N GLU A 51 -6.18 8.24 7.43
CA GLU A 51 -7.58 7.87 7.23
C GLU A 51 -7.72 6.85 6.09
N ALA A 52 -6.99 7.03 4.99
CA ALA A 52 -6.99 6.10 3.87
C ALA A 52 -6.47 4.71 4.27
N LEU A 53 -5.37 4.61 5.03
CA LEU A 53 -4.79 3.33 5.45
C LEU A 53 -5.60 2.60 6.52
N LEU A 54 -6.19 3.34 7.46
CA LEU A 54 -6.89 2.73 8.60
C LEU A 54 -8.36 2.46 8.30
N ARG A 55 -8.97 3.33 7.49
CA ARG A 55 -10.41 3.35 7.27
C ARG A 55 -10.78 3.49 5.81
N GLY A 56 -9.88 3.82 4.90
CA GLY A 56 -10.21 4.10 3.52
C GLY A 56 -10.55 2.89 2.68
N SER A 57 -10.91 3.18 1.44
CA SER A 57 -11.03 2.25 0.33
C SER A 57 -9.74 2.18 -0.48
N THR A 58 -9.64 1.18 -1.34
CA THR A 58 -8.57 1.09 -2.35
C THR A 58 -8.43 2.36 -3.19
N ILE A 59 -9.54 3.06 -3.48
CA ILE A 59 -9.51 4.29 -4.27
C ILE A 59 -8.83 5.42 -3.48
N GLU A 60 -9.20 5.62 -2.22
CA GLU A 60 -8.62 6.67 -1.37
C GLU A 60 -7.12 6.44 -1.11
N ILE A 61 -6.70 5.17 -1.00
CA ILE A 61 -5.28 4.82 -0.88
C ILE A 61 -4.54 5.18 -2.17
N ARG A 62 -5.09 4.82 -3.34
CA ARG A 62 -4.50 5.20 -4.63
C ARG A 62 -4.40 6.70 -4.79
N GLU A 63 -5.43 7.46 -4.40
CA GLU A 63 -5.40 8.92 -4.43
C GLU A 63 -4.24 9.49 -3.61
N CYS A 64 -3.94 8.91 -2.44
CA CYS A 64 -2.78 9.30 -1.65
C CYS A 64 -1.46 9.01 -2.37
N LEU A 65 -1.37 7.90 -3.11
CA LEU A 65 -0.16 7.48 -3.82
C LEU A 65 0.04 8.24 -5.14
N SER A 66 -1.04 8.72 -5.77
CA SER A 66 -1.01 9.51 -7.01
C SER A 66 -0.30 10.86 -6.89
N TYR A 67 0.05 11.30 -5.68
CA TYR A 67 0.95 12.44 -5.49
C TYR A 67 2.34 12.23 -6.09
N PHE A 68 2.75 10.97 -6.32
CA PHE A 68 4.09 10.61 -6.78
C PHE A 68 4.13 10.06 -8.22
N GLY A 69 2.98 9.99 -8.89
CA GLY A 69 2.85 9.49 -10.25
C GLY A 69 1.38 9.31 -10.66
N ASP A 70 1.14 9.02 -11.93
CA ASP A 70 -0.21 8.72 -12.41
C ASP A 70 -0.39 7.19 -12.48
N TYR A 71 -1.36 6.65 -11.73
CA TYR A 71 -1.71 5.23 -11.76
C TYR A 71 -2.14 4.77 -13.15
N PHE A 72 -2.78 5.65 -13.91
CA PHE A 72 -3.28 5.37 -15.26
C PHE A 72 -2.32 5.83 -16.36
N GLU A 73 -1.06 6.14 -16.00
CA GLU A 73 -0.04 6.51 -16.97
C GLU A 73 0.09 5.41 -18.03
N ARG A 74 0.33 5.84 -19.28
CA ARG A 74 0.58 4.91 -20.37
C ARG A 74 1.87 4.12 -20.12
N SER A 75 1.91 2.90 -20.66
CA SER A 75 3.11 2.08 -20.68
C SER A 75 4.30 2.88 -21.24
N ARG A 76 5.45 2.71 -20.61
CA ARG A 76 6.74 3.10 -21.19
C ARG A 76 7.09 2.18 -22.36
N ASP A 77 8.00 2.64 -23.21
CA ASP A 77 8.50 1.86 -24.36
C ASP A 77 9.50 0.77 -23.95
N ALA A 78 10.01 0.80 -22.71
CA ALA A 78 10.95 -0.16 -22.17
C ALA A 78 10.64 -0.48 -20.70
N PRO A 79 11.06 -1.66 -20.19
CA PRO A 79 10.88 -2.03 -18.79
C PRO A 79 11.58 -1.07 -17.80
N PRO A 80 11.01 -0.88 -16.59
CA PRO A 80 9.68 -1.33 -16.16
C PRO A 80 8.59 -0.54 -16.90
N TYR A 81 7.58 -1.24 -17.40
CA TYR A 81 6.56 -0.67 -18.29
C TYR A 81 5.56 0.24 -17.57
N TYR A 82 5.15 -0.12 -16.35
CA TYR A 82 4.19 0.66 -15.55
C TYR A 82 4.68 0.86 -14.11
N PRO A 83 5.84 1.49 -13.88
CA PRO A 83 6.51 1.43 -12.58
C PRO A 83 5.69 2.02 -11.43
N HIS A 84 4.96 3.11 -11.67
CA HIS A 84 4.11 3.68 -10.62
C HIS A 84 2.87 2.81 -10.35
N HIS A 85 2.17 2.40 -11.40
CA HIS A 85 1.02 1.47 -11.30
C HIS A 85 1.40 0.16 -10.59
N ASP A 86 2.53 -0.44 -10.95
CA ASP A 86 3.03 -1.69 -10.36
C ASP A 86 3.39 -1.51 -8.88
N ALA A 87 4.02 -0.39 -8.52
CA ALA A 87 4.31 -0.04 -7.12
C ALA A 87 3.03 0.15 -6.29
N VAL A 88 2.04 0.87 -6.84
CA VAL A 88 0.73 1.07 -6.20
C VAL A 88 0.01 -0.27 -6.01
N ASN A 89 -0.01 -1.13 -7.04
CA ASN A 89 -0.58 -2.47 -6.94
C ASN A 89 0.15 -3.32 -5.89
N GLY A 90 1.48 -3.17 -5.77
CA GLY A 90 2.26 -3.83 -4.73
C GLY A 90 1.78 -3.47 -3.33
N ILE A 91 1.60 -2.17 -3.05
CA ILE A 91 1.09 -1.68 -1.76
C ILE A 91 -0.34 -2.16 -1.51
N ASP A 92 -1.24 -2.01 -2.50
CA ASP A 92 -2.63 -2.47 -2.42
C ASP A 92 -2.72 -3.96 -2.12
N CYS A 93 -1.92 -4.79 -2.81
CA CYS A 93 -1.87 -6.23 -2.60
C CYS A 93 -1.35 -6.60 -1.21
N ALA A 94 -0.28 -5.95 -0.74
CA ALA A 94 0.27 -6.19 0.59
C ALA A 94 -0.73 -5.84 1.70
N LEU A 95 -1.42 -4.70 1.56
CA LEU A 95 -2.47 -4.28 2.48
C LEU A 95 -3.63 -5.28 2.48
N TYR A 96 -4.10 -5.67 1.28
CA TYR A 96 -5.19 -6.63 1.15
C TYR A 96 -4.82 -7.98 1.76
N ALA A 97 -3.66 -8.53 1.45
CA ALA A 97 -3.20 -9.81 1.99
C ALA A 97 -3.13 -9.78 3.52
N MET A 98 -2.59 -8.70 4.11
CA MET A 98 -2.53 -8.52 5.56
C MET A 98 -3.91 -8.49 6.20
N LEU A 99 -4.84 -7.69 5.66
CA LEU A 99 -6.19 -7.56 6.22
C LEU A 99 -7.03 -8.81 5.98
N PHE A 100 -6.81 -9.50 4.86
CA PHE A 100 -7.49 -10.73 4.52
C PHE A 100 -7.08 -11.86 5.46
N ALA A 101 -5.77 -12.06 5.68
CA ALA A 101 -5.26 -13.07 6.61
C ALA A 101 -5.82 -12.87 8.04
N LEU A 102 -5.97 -11.61 8.46
CA LEU A 102 -6.61 -11.27 9.73
C LEU A 102 -8.11 -11.62 9.76
N ALA A 103 -8.84 -11.30 8.69
CA ALA A 103 -10.28 -11.60 8.60
C ALA A 103 -10.56 -13.10 8.47
N HIS A 104 -9.59 -13.87 7.96
CA HIS A 104 -9.68 -15.29 7.67
C HIS A 104 -8.46 -16.04 8.23
N PRO A 105 -8.33 -16.16 9.57
CA PRO A 105 -7.17 -16.82 10.19
C PRO A 105 -7.06 -18.31 9.83
N GLU A 106 -8.14 -18.92 9.37
CA GLU A 106 -8.18 -20.33 8.92
C GLU A 106 -7.65 -20.50 7.48
N ALA A 107 -7.54 -19.42 6.69
CA ALA A 107 -7.07 -19.49 5.31
C ALA A 107 -5.56 -19.77 5.20
N GLU A 108 -4.79 -19.58 6.28
CA GLU A 108 -3.37 -19.96 6.34
C GLU A 108 -3.15 -21.47 6.51
N GLN A 109 -4.20 -22.26 6.82
CA GLN A 109 -4.06 -23.70 7.13
C GLN A 109 -4.43 -24.65 5.99
N THR A 110 -4.70 -24.17 4.76
CA THR A 110 -4.99 -25.06 3.62
C THR A 110 -3.84 -25.03 2.61
N HIS A 111 -2.74 -25.70 2.97
CA HIS A 111 -1.77 -26.21 2.01
C HIS A 111 -1.36 -27.62 2.48
N GLU A 112 -2.20 -28.60 2.17
CA GLU A 112 -1.82 -30.03 2.10
C GLU A 112 -1.51 -30.38 0.64
#